data_AF-A0A552IBU0-F1
#
_entry.id   AF-A0A552IBU0-F1
#
_cell.length_a   1.000
_cell.length_b   1.000
_cell.length_c   1.000
_cell.angle_alpha   90.00
_cell.angle_beta   90.00
_cell.angle_gamma   90.00
#
_symmetry.space_group_name_H-M   'P 1'
#
loop_
_entity.id
_entity.type
_entity.pdbx_description
1 polymer ?
#
loop_
_entity_poly.entity_id
_entity_poly.type
_entity_poly.pdbx_seq_one_letter_code
_entity_poly.pdbx_strand_id
1 'polypeptide(L)'
;MQEVYYTMFVPNLQELSSIDWSEFKKIHDQHWGIEQYHRALKQLCNIERFQVRESQSIRTHIFCAIRGFVQLELLRFKAQIVNWYS
;
A
#
# COMPACT_ATOMS: atom_id res chain seq x y z
N MET A 1 -12.52 25.10 6.16
CA MET A 1 -12.18 23.66 6.13
C MET A 1 -12.36 23.19 4.70
N GLN A 2 -11.38 22.49 4.15
CA GLN A 2 -11.49 21.95 2.79
C GLN A 2 -12.31 20.66 2.87
N GLU A 3 -13.36 20.54 2.07
CA GLU A 3 -14.18 19.33 2.01
C GLU A 3 -13.40 18.23 1.27
N VAL A 4 -13.19 17.10 1.95
CA VAL A 4 -12.52 15.92 1.37
C VAL A 4 -13.60 14.94 0.93
N TYR A 5 -13.61 14.64 -0.37
CA TYR A 5 -14.55 13.72 -0.98
C TYR A 5 -13.87 12.38 -1.24
N TYR A 6 -14.57 11.28 -0.97
CA TYR A 6 -14.08 9.91 -1.20
C TYR A 6 -14.92 9.22 -2.26
N THR A 7 -14.26 8.52 -3.18
CA THR A 7 -14.91 7.68 -4.17
C THR A 7 -14.87 6.23 -3.69
N MET A 8 -16.02 5.57 -3.66
CA MET A 8 -16.10 4.14 -3.35
C MET A 8 -16.85 3.39 -4.43
N PHE A 9 -16.43 2.15 -4.69
CA PHE A 9 -17.14 1.24 -5.58
C PHE A 9 -18.07 0.37 -4.76
N VAL A 10 -19.31 0.23 -5.22
CA VAL A 10 -20.31 -0.69 -4.65
C VAL A 10 -20.82 -1.56 -5.80
N PRO A 11 -20.75 -2.90 -5.70
CA PRO A 11 -21.18 -3.80 -6.77
C PRO A 11 -22.67 -3.65 -7.12
N ASN A 12 -23.49 -3.37 -6.11
CA ASN A 12 -24.92 -3.11 -6.26
C ASN A 12 -25.29 -1.73 -5.68
N LEU A 13 -25.80 -0.84 -6.52
CA LEU A 13 -26.20 0.52 -6.12
C LEU A 13 -27.26 0.56 -5.02
N GLN A 14 -28.06 -0.49 -4.86
CA GLN A 14 -29.06 -0.58 -3.78
C GLN A 14 -28.40 -0.66 -2.40
N GLU A 15 -27.22 -1.29 -2.32
CA GLU A 15 -26.43 -1.43 -1.09
C GLU A 15 -25.78 -0.10 -0.66
N LEU A 16 -25.67 0.88 -1.55
CA LEU A 16 -25.11 2.20 -1.22
C LEU A 16 -25.90 2.88 -0.08
N SER A 17 -27.23 2.70 -0.09
CA SER A 17 -28.12 3.26 0.94
C SER A 17 -27.94 2.61 2.32
N SER A 18 -27.34 1.42 2.39
CA SER A 18 -27.08 0.69 3.62
C SER A 18 -25.67 0.87 4.17
N ILE A 19 -24.77 1.51 3.43
CA ILE A 19 -23.39 1.73 3.88
C ILE A 19 -23.40 2.78 4.99
N ASP A 20 -23.08 2.33 6.20
CA ASP A 20 -22.89 3.21 7.33
C ASP A 20 -21.44 3.72 7.39
N TRP A 21 -21.21 4.64 8.33
CA TRP A 21 -19.88 5.22 8.51
C TRP A 21 -18.84 4.20 8.95
N SER A 22 -19.24 3.15 9.68
CA SER A 22 -18.35 2.09 10.16
C SER A 22 -17.83 1.24 9.00
N GLU A 23 -18.72 0.87 8.08
CA GLU A 23 -18.39 0.14 6.87
C GLU A 23 -17.52 0.98 5.93
N PHE A 24 -17.87 2.25 5.72
CA PHE A 24 -17.01 3.18 5.00
C PHE A 24 -15.60 3.24 5.59
N LYS A 25 -15.49 3.43 6.92
CA LYS A 25 -14.20 3.51 7.61
C LYS A 25 -13.38 2.23 7.41
N LYS A 26 -14.01 1.07 7.52
CA LYS A 26 -13.34 -0.23 7.32
C LYS A 26 -12.76 -0.34 5.91
N ILE A 27 -13.54 0.02 4.88
CA ILE A 27 -13.10 0.02 3.49
C ILE A 27 -11.95 1.03 3.28
N HIS A 28 -12.10 2.23 3.83
CA HIS A 28 -11.09 3.27 3.79
C HIS A 28 -9.77 2.80 4.42
N ASP A 29 -9.80 2.19 5.60
CA ASP A 29 -8.61 1.72 6.30
C ASP A 29 -7.91 0.59 5.54
N GLN A 30 -8.67 -0.30 4.88
CA GLN A 30 -8.12 -1.32 3.99
C GLN A 30 -7.43 -0.70 2.77
N HIS A 31 -8.10 0.27 2.12
CA HIS A 31 -7.53 0.98 0.98
C HIS A 31 -6.26 1.74 1.36
N TRP A 32 -6.27 2.40 2.52
CA TRP A 32 -5.09 3.08 3.05
C TRP A 32 -3.92 2.12 3.28
N GLY A 33 -4.18 0.89 3.74
CA GLY A 33 -3.15 -0.15 3.86
C GLY A 33 -2.41 -0.43 2.54
N ILE A 34 -3.15 -0.49 1.42
CA ILE A 34 -2.58 -0.69 0.08
C ILE A 34 -1.74 0.53 -0.33
N GLU A 35 -2.25 1.74 -0.09
CA GLU A 35 -1.53 2.96 -0.40
C GLU A 35 -0.20 3.04 0.37
N GLN A 36 -0.23 2.70 1.66
CA GLN A 36 0.95 2.68 2.53
C GLN A 36 1.97 1.65 2.08
N TYR A 37 1.52 0.46 1.65
CA TYR A 37 2.39 -0.56 1.04
C TYR A 37 3.10 -0.03 -0.21
N HIS A 38 2.37 0.58 -1.15
CA HIS A 38 2.96 1.16 -2.35
C HIS A 38 3.92 2.30 -2.03
N ARG A 39 3.58 3.15 -1.06
CA ARG A 39 4.43 4.25 -0.61
C ARG A 39 5.76 3.73 -0.06
N ALA A 40 5.72 2.70 0.79
CA ALA A 40 6.91 2.06 1.33
C ALA A 40 7.78 1.43 0.23
N LEU A 41 7.19 0.75 -0.74
CA LEU A 41 7.94 0.18 -1.87
C LEU A 41 8.68 1.25 -2.69
N LYS A 42 8.02 2.38 -2.96
CA LYS A 42 8.62 3.50 -3.71
C LYS A 42 9.73 4.18 -2.93
N GLN A 43 9.46 4.52 -1.66
CA GLN A 43 10.34 5.37 -0.85
C GLN A 43 11.50 4.60 -0.22
N LEU A 44 11.25 3.38 0.26
CA LEU A 44 12.21 2.62 1.06
C LEU A 44 12.89 1.52 0.26
N CYS A 45 12.15 0.90 -0.69
CA CYS A 45 12.66 -0.20 -1.49
C CYS A 45 13.08 0.21 -2.91
N ASN A 46 12.96 1.51 -3.25
CA ASN A 46 13.39 2.08 -4.53
C ASN A 46 12.86 1.32 -5.77
N ILE A 47 11.63 0.79 -5.71
CA ILE A 47 11.08 -0.07 -6.77
C ILE A 47 11.04 0.62 -8.15
N GLU A 48 10.94 1.95 -8.18
CA GLU A 48 10.89 2.76 -9.40
C GLU A 48 12.25 3.30 -9.86
N ARG A 49 13.34 3.07 -9.11
CA ARG A 49 14.67 3.66 -9.37
C ARG A 49 15.67 2.70 -10.01
N PHE A 50 15.23 1.89 -10.96
CA PHE A 50 16.14 1.07 -11.76
C PHE A 50 16.57 1.82 -13.04
N GLN A 51 17.84 1.66 -13.44
CA GLN A 51 18.41 2.29 -14.65
C GLN A 51 18.60 1.28 -15.80
N VAL A 52 18.27 0.01 -15.55
CA VAL A 52 18.42 -1.10 -16.50
C VAL A 52 17.26 -1.12 -17.50
N ARG A 53 17.53 -1.59 -18.72
CA ARG A 53 16.52 -1.70 -19.80
C ARG A 53 16.17 -3.14 -20.18
N GLU A 54 16.95 -4.10 -19.70
CA GLU A 54 16.73 -5.53 -19.90
C GLU A 54 15.54 -6.02 -19.08
N SER A 55 14.54 -6.64 -19.72
CA SER A 55 13.32 -7.13 -19.06
C SER A 55 13.60 -8.08 -17.90
N GLN A 56 14.65 -8.90 -17.99
CA GLN A 56 15.04 -9.79 -16.90
C GLN A 56 15.56 -9.01 -15.69
N SER A 57 16.40 -8.01 -15.93
CA SER A 57 16.96 -7.16 -14.88
C SER A 57 15.88 -6.32 -14.20
N ILE A 58 14.91 -5.81 -14.97
CA ILE A 58 13.73 -5.09 -14.43
C ILE A 58 12.90 -5.99 -13.51
N ARG A 59 12.56 -7.21 -13.96
CA ARG A 59 11.83 -8.18 -13.14
C ARG A 59 12.58 -8.56 -11.87
N THR A 60 13.90 -8.71 -11.97
CA THR A 60 14.76 -9.00 -10.83
C THR A 60 14.76 -7.84 -9.82
N HIS A 61 14.84 -6.59 -10.29
CA HIS A 61 14.76 -5.40 -9.43
C HIS A 61 13.43 -5.33 -8.68
N ILE A 62 12.30 -5.52 -9.38
CA ILE A 62 10.97 -5.56 -8.78
C ILE A 62 10.87 -6.65 -7.72
N PHE A 63 11.36 -7.86 -8.03
CA PHE A 63 11.41 -8.97 -7.07
C PHE A 63 12.22 -8.62 -5.82
N CYS A 64 13.43 -8.06 -5.99
CA CYS A 64 14.28 -7.64 -4.88
C CYS A 64 13.63 -6.55 -4.03
N ALA A 65 12.95 -5.57 -4.64
CA ALA A 65 12.24 -4.52 -3.92
C ALA A 65 11.09 -5.09 -3.06
N ILE A 66 10.28 -6.01 -3.61
CA ILE A 66 9.22 -6.70 -2.86
C ILE A 66 9.81 -7.53 -1.72
N ARG A 67 10.91 -8.26 -1.97
CA ARG A 67 11.62 -9.00 -0.92
C ARG A 67 12.15 -8.09 0.18
N GLY A 68 12.69 -6.93 -0.17
CA GLY A 68 13.13 -5.90 0.78
C GLY A 68 12.00 -5.43 1.68
N PHE A 69 10.83 -5.14 1.10
CA PHE A 69 9.64 -4.78 1.87
C PHE A 69 9.19 -5.89 2.83
N VAL A 70 9.17 -7.15 2.38
CA VAL A 70 8.83 -8.29 3.26
C VAL A 70 9.79 -8.38 4.45
N GLN A 71 11.07 -8.12 4.26
CA GLN A 71 12.03 -8.09 5.37
C GLN A 71 11.73 -6.94 6.34
N LEU A 72 11.44 -5.74 5.85
CA LEU A 72 11.00 -4.62 6.71
C LEU A 72 9.75 -4.99 7.52
N GLU A 73 8.79 -5.67 6.91
CA GLU A 73 7.61 -6.15 7.62
C GLU A 73 7.92 -7.18 8.69
N LEU A 74 8.81 -8.12 8.41
CA LEU A 74 9.24 -9.11 9.39
C LEU A 74 9.94 -8.45 10.58
N LEU A 75 10.77 -7.43 10.35
CA LEU A 75 11.41 -6.67 11.42
C LEU A 75 10.36 -5.95 12.29
N ARG A 76 9.35 -5.32 11.68
CA ARG A 76 8.26 -4.65 12.39
C ARG A 76 7.43 -5.65 13.19
N PHE A 77 7.07 -6.78 12.57
CA PHE A 77 6.31 -7.84 13.20
C PHE A 77 7.05 -8.45 14.41
N LYS A 78 8.37 -8.56 14.33
CA LYS A 78 9.23 -9.00 15.44
C LYS A 78 9.52 -7.89 16.47
N ALA A 79 8.88 -6.72 16.34
CA ALA A 79 9.10 -5.53 17.16
C ALA A 79 10.58 -5.08 17.21
N GLN A 80 11.36 -5.39 16.17
CA GLN A 80 12.75 -4.95 16.04
C GLN A 80 12.85 -3.50 15.54
N ILE A 81 11.83 -3.05 14.82
CA ILE A 81 11.61 -1.65 14.42
C ILE A 81 10.19 -1.24 14.79
N VAL A 82 9.99 0.04 15.10
CA VAL A 82 8.67 0.57 15.50
C VAL A 82 7.77 0.75 14.27
N ASN A 83 8.33 1.27 13.18
CA ASN A 83 7.68 1.39 11.90
C ASN A 83 8.73 1.34 10.76
N TRP A 84 8.29 1.44 9.50
CA TRP A 84 9.20 1.34 8.34
C TRP A 84 10.09 2.57 8.12
N TYR A 85 9.74 3.70 8.72
CA TYR A 85 10.32 5.02 8.45
C TYR A 85 11.21 5.54 9.57
N SER A 86 11.28 4.81 10.69
CA SER A 86 11.95 5.20 11.95
C SER A 86 13.22 4.41 12.20
#